data_AF-A0AAW0W6D2-F1
#
_entry.id   AF-A0AAW0W6D2-F1
#
_cell.length_a   1.000
_cell.length_b   1.000
_cell.length_c   1.000
_cell.angle_alpha   90.00
_cell.angle_beta   90.00
_cell.angle_gamma   90.00
#
_symmetry.space_group_name_H-M   'P 1'
#
loop_
_entity.id
_entity.type
_entity.pdbx_description
1 polymer ?
#
loop_
_entity_poly.entity_id
_entity_poly.type
_entity_poly.pdbx_seq_one_letter_code
_entity_poly.pdbx_strand_id
1 'polypeptide(L)'
;MHKSWLAAESAFIVPTTAGLPLNLSLTASVALDIHASGNIDIASFFSTGRGGISGKLKPSVGVEVVGSMLVDGHAAQSGAQLVATLHSSTVVDGRFEVSGSENIWLDVKLPRDKIDIMNMTTSLILVHGSAEAGVERSREVVEGVTSDRMELVGCSDYEQQVGSKLCWNLQYPNASRAPQSPFYPLTGPSQFQLVLHK
;
A
#
# COMPACT_ATOMS: atom_id res chain seq x y z
N MET A 1 13.28 -12.94 1.44
CA MET A 1 12.18 -13.92 1.55
C MET A 1 10.93 -13.24 1.05
N HIS A 2 10.38 -13.72 -0.06
CA HIS A 2 9.14 -13.20 -0.63
C HIS A 2 8.04 -14.26 -0.47
N LYS A 3 6.87 -13.85 0.02
CA LYS A 3 5.69 -14.70 0.15
C LYS A 3 4.44 -13.90 -0.17
N SER A 4 3.57 -14.46 -0.99
CA SER A 4 2.25 -13.90 -1.28
C SER A 4 1.18 -14.95 -1.01
N TRP A 5 -0.01 -14.52 -0.60
CA TRP A 5 -1.17 -15.38 -0.43
C TRP A 5 -2.47 -14.63 -0.71
N LEU A 6 -3.49 -15.38 -1.10
CA LEU A 6 -4.87 -14.90 -1.16
C LEU A 6 -5.46 -14.96 0.24
N ALA A 7 -5.77 -13.80 0.81
CA ALA A 7 -6.33 -13.68 2.15
C ALA A 7 -7.84 -13.95 2.16
N ALA A 8 -8.55 -13.52 1.11
CA ALA A 8 -9.97 -13.79 0.94
C ALA A 8 -10.35 -13.80 -0.55
N GLU A 9 -11.30 -14.65 -0.91
CA GLU A 9 -11.92 -14.66 -2.23
C GLU A 9 -13.39 -15.03 -2.08
N SER A 10 -14.29 -14.22 -2.64
CA SER A 10 -15.70 -14.54 -2.74
C SER A 10 -16.24 -14.13 -4.10
N ALA A 11 -17.16 -14.94 -4.63
CA ALA A 11 -17.82 -14.70 -5.90
C ALA A 11 -19.29 -15.07 -5.79
N PHE A 12 -20.15 -14.25 -6.39
CA PHE A 12 -21.59 -14.46 -6.40
C PHE A 12 -22.19 -14.00 -7.73
N ILE A 13 -23.15 -14.76 -8.25
CA ILE A 13 -23.81 -14.44 -9.52
C ILE A 13 -25.30 -14.25 -9.24
N VAL A 14 -25.82 -13.08 -9.59
CA VAL A 14 -27.23 -12.71 -9.40
C VAL A 14 -27.90 -12.56 -10.76
N PRO A 15 -29.00 -13.29 -11.04
CA PRO A 15 -29.78 -13.02 -12.25
C PRO A 15 -30.50 -11.68 -12.10
N THR A 16 -30.30 -10.78 -13.06
CA THR A 16 -31.05 -9.52 -13.09
C THR A 16 -32.42 -9.71 -13.75
N THR A 17 -33.35 -8.79 -13.51
CA THR A 17 -34.68 -8.80 -14.16
C THR A 17 -34.61 -8.62 -15.67
N ALA A 18 -33.49 -8.09 -16.19
CA ALA A 18 -33.22 -7.97 -17.61
C ALA A 18 -32.72 -9.29 -18.25
N GLY A 19 -32.55 -10.36 -17.47
CA GLY A 19 -32.06 -11.66 -17.94
C GLY A 19 -30.54 -11.75 -18.10
N LEU A 20 -29.80 -10.69 -17.75
CA LEU A 20 -28.34 -10.66 -17.77
C LEU A 20 -27.77 -11.04 -16.38
N PRO A 21 -26.73 -11.89 -16.29
CA PRO A 21 -26.07 -12.17 -15.03
C PRO A 21 -25.27 -10.95 -14.52
N LEU A 22 -25.47 -10.65 -13.23
CA LEU A 22 -24.64 -9.73 -12.46
C LEU A 22 -23.61 -10.53 -11.67
N ASN A 23 -22.33 -10.39 -12.04
CA ASN A 23 -21.19 -10.99 -11.38
C ASN A 23 -20.66 -10.05 -10.29
N LEU A 24 -20.65 -10.53 -9.06
CA LEU A 24 -20.05 -9.86 -7.91
C LEU A 24 -18.81 -10.66 -7.51
N SER A 25 -17.66 -9.99 -7.36
CA SER A 25 -16.46 -10.63 -6.80
C SER A 25 -15.78 -9.75 -5.78
N LEU A 26 -15.12 -10.37 -4.82
CA LEU A 26 -14.24 -9.71 -3.87
C LEU A 26 -13.00 -10.58 -3.70
N THR A 27 -11.84 -10.00 -3.98
CA THR A 27 -10.54 -10.65 -3.83
C THR A 27 -9.65 -9.79 -2.95
N ALA A 28 -9.02 -10.39 -1.95
CA ALA A 28 -8.04 -9.75 -1.11
C ALA A 28 -6.73 -10.55 -1.16
N SER A 29 -5.65 -9.89 -1.56
CA SER A 29 -4.31 -10.45 -1.74
C SER A 29 -3.33 -9.74 -0.81
N VAL A 30 -2.38 -10.50 -0.25
CA VAL A 30 -1.32 -9.95 0.60
C VAL A 30 0.03 -10.49 0.13
N ALA A 31 1.03 -9.62 0.05
CA ALA A 31 2.42 -9.93 -0.28
C ALA A 31 3.35 -9.38 0.80
N LEU A 32 4.21 -10.23 1.32
CA LEU A 32 5.29 -9.90 2.26
C LEU A 32 6.63 -10.15 1.60
N ASP A 33 7.51 -9.17 1.70
CA ASP A 33 8.88 -9.24 1.21
C ASP A 33 9.85 -8.75 2.29
N ILE A 34 10.77 -9.61 2.70
CA ILE A 34 11.75 -9.30 3.75
C ILE A 34 13.14 -9.57 3.20
N HIS A 35 13.93 -8.51 3.07
CA HIS A 35 15.34 -8.59 2.74
C HIS A 35 16.17 -8.35 4.01
N ALA A 36 16.92 -9.36 4.43
CA ALA A 36 17.87 -9.26 5.53
C ALA A 36 19.26 -9.63 5.02
N SER A 37 20.26 -8.83 5.36
CA SER A 37 21.66 -9.08 5.07
C SER A 37 22.48 -8.70 6.29
N GLY A 38 23.41 -9.54 6.73
CA GLY A 38 24.29 -9.22 7.84
C GLY A 38 25.69 -9.75 7.61
N ASN A 39 26.66 -9.10 8.24
CA ASN A 39 28.05 -9.53 8.28
C ASN A 39 28.50 -9.57 9.74
N ILE A 40 29.17 -10.65 10.13
CA ILE A 40 29.66 -10.90 11.48
C ILE A 40 31.17 -11.17 11.38
N ASP A 41 31.97 -10.33 12.02
CA ASP A 41 33.41 -10.53 12.10
C ASP A 41 33.76 -11.47 13.25
N ILE A 42 33.71 -12.77 12.96
CA ILE A 42 33.91 -13.86 13.94
C ILE A 42 35.41 -14.01 14.29
N ALA A 43 36.32 -13.77 13.35
CA ALA A 43 37.76 -13.99 13.52
C ALA A 43 38.41 -13.05 14.55
N SER A 44 37.99 -11.78 14.59
CA SER A 44 38.46 -10.80 15.57
C SER A 44 37.82 -11.02 16.94
N PHE A 45 36.59 -11.55 16.98
CA PHE A 45 35.86 -11.83 18.22
C PHE A 45 36.58 -12.88 19.06
N PHE A 46 37.02 -13.99 18.43
CA PHE A 46 37.75 -15.06 19.13
C PHE A 46 39.20 -14.73 19.45
N SER A 47 39.86 -13.86 18.67
CA SER A 47 41.31 -13.59 18.83
C SER A 47 41.62 -12.36 19.68
N THR A 48 40.78 -11.33 19.67
CA THR A 48 41.07 -10.03 20.31
C THR A 48 39.97 -9.55 21.26
N GLY A 49 38.86 -10.28 21.39
CA GLY A 49 37.69 -9.84 22.15
C GLY A 49 36.99 -8.61 21.54
N ARG A 50 37.26 -8.31 20.27
CA ARG A 50 36.63 -7.22 19.50
C ARG A 50 35.81 -7.83 18.37
N GLY A 51 34.51 -7.57 18.34
CA GLY A 51 33.59 -8.12 17.34
C GLY A 51 32.66 -7.06 16.80
N GLY A 52 32.46 -7.07 15.48
CA GLY A 52 31.48 -6.23 14.78
C GLY A 52 30.37 -7.09 14.20
N ILE A 53 29.14 -6.65 14.38
CA ILE A 53 27.94 -7.19 13.74
C ILE A 53 27.30 -6.05 12.95
N SER A 54 27.25 -6.17 11.64
CA SER A 54 26.46 -5.26 10.80
C SER A 54 25.27 -6.00 10.23
N GLY A 55 24.12 -5.32 10.16
CA GLY A 55 22.87 -5.90 9.75
C GLY A 55 21.98 -4.86 9.08
N LYS A 56 21.43 -5.23 7.93
CA LYS A 56 20.45 -4.44 7.21
C LYS A 56 19.18 -5.27 7.08
N LEU A 57 18.06 -4.66 7.46
CA LEU A 57 16.74 -5.25 7.41
C LEU A 57 15.81 -4.32 6.62
N LYS A 58 15.21 -4.85 5.57
CA LYS A 58 14.23 -4.16 4.73
C LYS A 58 12.97 -5.02 4.65
N PRO A 59 11.99 -4.81 5.53
CA PRO A 59 10.68 -5.39 5.39
C PRO A 59 9.82 -4.55 4.45
N SER A 60 8.97 -5.20 3.68
CA SER A 60 8.02 -4.60 2.77
C SER A 60 6.76 -5.45 2.74
N VAL A 61 5.60 -4.80 2.71
CA VAL A 61 4.29 -5.45 2.65
C VAL A 61 3.40 -4.72 1.66
N GLY A 62 2.65 -5.49 0.89
CA GLY A 62 1.62 -5.03 -0.02
C GLY A 62 0.31 -5.77 0.25
N VAL A 63 -0.80 -5.04 0.23
CA VAL A 63 -2.15 -5.57 0.31
C VAL A 63 -2.94 -4.99 -0.85
N GLU A 64 -3.72 -5.81 -1.52
CA GLU A 64 -4.63 -5.38 -2.59
C GLU A 64 -6.00 -6.00 -2.35
N VAL A 65 -7.04 -5.17 -2.39
CA VAL A 65 -8.44 -5.59 -2.30
C VAL A 65 -9.16 -5.10 -3.54
N VAL A 66 -9.76 -6.03 -4.29
CA VAL A 66 -10.52 -5.76 -5.51
C VAL A 66 -11.94 -6.23 -5.31
N GLY A 67 -12.88 -5.30 -5.27
CA GLY A 67 -14.31 -5.57 -5.37
C GLY A 67 -14.80 -5.29 -6.79
N SER A 68 -15.56 -6.19 -7.40
CA SER A 68 -16.13 -5.99 -8.73
C SER A 68 -17.63 -6.25 -8.75
N MET A 69 -18.32 -5.43 -9.54
CA MET A 69 -19.74 -5.57 -9.86
C MET A 69 -19.89 -5.39 -11.37
N LEU A 70 -20.07 -6.49 -12.09
CA LEU A 70 -20.05 -6.51 -13.55
C LEU A 70 -21.29 -7.23 -14.09
N VAL A 71 -22.02 -6.59 -14.99
CA VAL A 71 -23.05 -7.25 -15.81
C VAL A 71 -22.37 -7.83 -17.04
N ASP A 72 -22.59 -9.11 -17.29
CA ASP A 72 -22.04 -9.84 -18.44
C ASP A 72 -23.15 -10.25 -19.39
N GLY A 73 -23.13 -9.72 -20.61
CA GLY A 73 -24.08 -10.04 -21.67
C GLY A 73 -23.52 -10.91 -22.78
N HIS A 74 -22.41 -11.62 -22.56
CA HIS A 74 -21.69 -12.47 -23.52
C HIS A 74 -21.05 -11.70 -24.70
N ALA A 75 -21.75 -10.73 -25.28
CA ALA A 75 -21.28 -9.81 -26.31
C ALA A 75 -20.68 -8.51 -25.73
N ALA A 76 -21.07 -8.13 -24.51
CA ALA A 76 -20.59 -6.93 -23.85
C ALA A 76 -20.53 -7.11 -22.33
N GLN A 77 -19.61 -6.40 -21.69
CA GLN A 77 -19.47 -6.35 -20.23
C GLN A 77 -19.48 -4.89 -19.78
N SER A 78 -20.20 -4.61 -18.70
CA SER A 78 -20.26 -3.27 -18.12
C SER A 78 -20.37 -3.34 -16.60
N GLY A 79 -19.74 -2.41 -15.89
CA GLY A 79 -19.90 -2.29 -14.45
C GLY A 79 -18.81 -1.48 -13.79
N ALA A 80 -18.58 -1.75 -12.51
CA ALA A 80 -17.63 -1.01 -11.69
C ALA A 80 -16.69 -1.94 -10.91
N GLN A 81 -15.47 -1.48 -10.69
CA GLN A 81 -14.46 -2.11 -9.86
C GLN A 81 -13.96 -1.10 -8.83
N LEU A 82 -13.88 -1.52 -7.57
CA LEU A 82 -13.22 -0.79 -6.50
C LEU A 82 -11.89 -1.49 -6.21
N VAL A 83 -10.79 -0.77 -6.36
CA VAL A 83 -9.44 -1.27 -6.06
C VAL A 83 -8.90 -0.48 -4.88
N ALA A 84 -8.54 -1.16 -3.80
CA ALA A 84 -7.87 -0.58 -2.64
C ALA A 84 -6.51 -1.25 -2.45
N THR A 85 -5.45 -0.46 -2.44
CA THR A 85 -4.08 -0.94 -2.26
C THR A 85 -3.46 -0.31 -1.03
N LEU A 86 -2.73 -1.10 -0.26
CA LEU A 86 -1.92 -0.63 0.86
C LEU A 86 -0.50 -1.16 0.71
N HIS A 87 0.48 -0.28 0.74
CA HIS A 87 1.88 -0.60 0.61
C HIS A 87 2.66 0.01 1.77
N SER A 88 3.58 -0.74 2.36
CA SER A 88 4.47 -0.27 3.42
C SER A 88 5.87 -0.81 3.16
N SER A 89 6.88 0.06 3.18
CA SER A 89 8.27 -0.33 2.96
C SER A 89 9.20 0.45 3.86
N THR A 90 9.80 -0.24 4.82
CA THR A 90 10.77 0.37 5.73
C THR A 90 12.16 -0.21 5.50
N VAL A 91 13.19 0.54 5.89
CA VAL A 91 14.57 0.07 5.84
C VAL A 91 15.27 0.51 7.11
N VAL A 92 15.88 -0.45 7.79
CA VAL A 92 16.74 -0.22 8.95
C VAL A 92 18.11 -0.76 8.61
N ASP A 93 19.12 0.10 8.63
CA ASP A 93 20.51 -0.26 8.43
C ASP A 93 21.25 0.01 9.75
N GLY A 94 21.69 -1.05 10.42
CA GLY A 94 22.27 -0.98 11.76
C GLY A 94 23.65 -1.63 11.79
N ARG A 95 24.61 -0.94 12.41
CA ARG A 95 25.94 -1.48 12.68
C ARG A 95 26.20 -1.43 14.17
N PHE A 96 26.53 -2.58 14.73
CA PHE A 96 26.81 -2.78 16.13
C PHE A 96 28.26 -3.24 16.28
N GLU A 97 29.09 -2.49 16.98
CA GLU A 97 30.48 -2.85 17.22
C GLU A 97 30.75 -2.93 18.72
N VAL A 98 31.41 -4.01 19.13
CA VAL A 98 31.84 -4.25 20.50
C VAL A 98 33.35 -4.32 20.53
N SER A 99 33.96 -3.44 21.33
CA SER A 99 35.40 -3.42 21.56
C SER A 99 35.69 -3.61 23.05
N GLY A 100 35.97 -4.86 23.46
CA GLY A 100 36.26 -5.20 24.86
C GLY A 100 35.01 -5.18 25.77
N SER A 101 35.21 -4.96 27.08
CA SER A 101 34.14 -5.00 28.10
C SER A 101 33.39 -3.68 28.31
N GLU A 102 33.83 -2.56 27.70
CA GLU A 102 33.34 -1.21 28.05
C GLU A 102 32.81 -0.38 26.86
N ASN A 103 33.12 -0.72 25.61
CA ASN A 103 32.74 0.11 24.46
C ASN A 103 31.78 -0.62 23.51
N ILE A 104 30.55 -0.12 23.48
CA ILE A 104 29.48 -0.55 22.57
C ILE A 104 29.14 0.64 21.66
N TRP A 105 29.32 0.47 20.35
CA TRP A 105 28.94 1.45 19.34
C TRP A 105 27.74 0.93 18.55
N LEU A 106 26.67 1.74 18.49
CA LEU A 106 25.50 1.49 17.67
C LEU A 106 25.34 2.64 16.66
N ASP A 107 25.47 2.33 15.38
CA ASP A 107 25.24 3.25 14.26
C ASP A 107 23.99 2.79 13.52
N VAL A 108 22.93 3.58 13.57
CA VAL A 108 21.68 3.34 12.84
C VAL A 108 21.58 4.35 11.71
N LYS A 109 21.67 3.87 10.48
CA LYS A 109 21.54 4.69 9.27
C LYS A 109 20.16 4.52 8.67
N LEU A 110 19.54 5.65 8.38
CA LEU A 110 18.42 5.76 7.45
C LEU A 110 19.04 5.83 6.04
N PRO A 111 18.94 4.77 5.21
CA PRO A 111 19.69 4.68 3.96
C PRO A 111 19.03 5.46 2.81
N ARG A 112 17.85 6.04 3.04
CA ARG A 112 17.11 6.86 2.08
C ARG A 112 16.66 8.13 2.78
N ASP A 113 16.62 9.23 2.02
CA ASP A 113 16.10 10.52 2.50
C ASP A 113 14.57 10.50 2.67
N LYS A 114 13.91 9.51 2.06
CA LYS A 114 12.48 9.25 2.15
C LYS A 114 12.22 7.77 2.41
N ILE A 115 11.46 7.47 3.46
CA ILE A 115 10.96 6.12 3.78
C ILE A 115 9.43 6.17 3.76
N ASP A 116 8.83 5.46 2.81
CA ASP A 116 7.38 5.31 2.71
C ASP A 116 6.89 4.27 3.73
N ILE A 117 6.57 4.73 4.94
CA ILE A 117 6.09 3.87 6.03
C ILE A 117 4.77 3.22 5.65
N MET A 118 3.84 3.98 5.10
CA MET A 118 2.54 3.46 4.66
C MET A 118 1.97 4.32 3.54
N ASN A 119 1.44 3.70 2.50
CA ASN A 119 0.71 4.35 1.44
C ASN A 119 -0.54 3.52 1.14
N MET A 120 -1.71 4.11 1.30
CA MET A 120 -2.99 3.50 1.01
C MET A 120 -3.68 4.32 -0.07
N THR A 121 -4.18 3.66 -1.10
CA THR A 121 -4.93 4.30 -2.18
C THR A 121 -6.19 3.51 -2.48
N THR A 122 -7.27 4.21 -2.80
CA THR A 122 -8.49 3.62 -3.33
C THR A 122 -8.78 4.21 -4.69
N SER A 123 -9.33 3.42 -5.61
CA SER A 123 -9.68 3.83 -6.96
C SER A 123 -10.97 3.16 -7.37
N LEU A 124 -11.89 3.95 -7.89
CA LEU A 124 -13.13 3.48 -8.49
C LEU A 124 -12.93 3.45 -10.00
N ILE A 125 -13.18 2.31 -10.63
CA ILE A 125 -12.93 2.09 -12.05
C ILE A 125 -14.24 1.66 -12.70
N LEU A 126 -14.67 2.36 -13.74
CA LEU A 126 -15.73 1.89 -14.62
C LEU A 126 -15.12 0.97 -15.68
N VAL A 127 -15.76 -0.17 -15.87
CA VAL A 127 -15.38 -1.14 -16.88
C VAL A 127 -16.49 -1.16 -17.91
N HIS A 128 -16.16 -0.92 -19.18
CA HIS A 128 -17.09 -1.13 -20.29
C HIS A 128 -16.35 -1.72 -21.49
N GLY A 129 -17.01 -2.58 -22.26
CA GLY A 129 -16.42 -3.13 -23.48
C GLY A 129 -17.35 -4.08 -24.20
N SER A 130 -17.26 -4.13 -25.53
CA SER A 130 -17.99 -5.08 -26.38
C SER A 130 -17.02 -5.96 -27.16
N ALA A 131 -17.31 -7.25 -27.23
CA ALA A 131 -16.58 -8.23 -28.04
C ALA A 131 -16.74 -7.96 -29.54
N GLU A 132 -17.83 -7.30 -29.94
CA GLU A 132 -18.22 -7.11 -31.35
C GLU A 132 -17.54 -5.93 -32.04
N ALA A 133 -16.89 -5.03 -31.29
CA ALA A 133 -16.33 -3.79 -31.85
C ALA A 133 -14.79 -3.78 -31.98
N GLY A 134 -14.07 -4.83 -31.58
CA GLY A 134 -12.61 -4.78 -31.49
C GLY A 134 -12.09 -3.70 -30.52
N VAL A 135 -12.99 -3.12 -29.71
CA VAL A 135 -12.70 -2.11 -28.70
C VAL A 135 -12.20 -2.85 -27.48
N GLU A 136 -10.92 -2.67 -27.17
CA GLU A 136 -10.35 -3.16 -25.92
C GLU A 136 -11.22 -2.70 -24.74
N ARG A 137 -11.39 -3.55 -23.73
CA ARG A 137 -12.14 -3.23 -22.51
C ARG A 137 -11.60 -1.92 -21.93
N SER A 138 -12.34 -0.84 -22.05
CA SER A 138 -11.96 0.45 -21.51
C SER A 138 -12.20 0.44 -20.01
N ARG A 139 -11.17 0.88 -19.30
CA ARG A 139 -11.15 1.05 -17.86
C ARG A 139 -10.92 2.52 -17.59
N GLU A 140 -11.90 3.17 -17.00
CA GLU A 140 -11.83 4.60 -16.68
C GLU A 140 -11.88 4.79 -15.17
N VAL A 141 -10.92 5.53 -14.63
CA VAL A 141 -10.94 5.89 -13.21
C VAL A 141 -11.98 6.99 -13.00
N VAL A 142 -12.94 6.73 -12.13
CA VAL A 142 -13.99 7.67 -11.76
C VAL A 142 -13.53 8.49 -10.57
N GLU A 143 -13.49 9.81 -10.75
CA GLU A 143 -13.14 10.79 -9.70
C GLU A 143 -14.18 10.87 -8.58
N GLY A 144 -15.42 10.46 -8.86
CA GLY A 144 -16.53 10.47 -7.91
C GLY A 144 -16.96 11.88 -7.52
N VAL A 145 -17.16 12.12 -6.22
CA VAL A 145 -17.52 13.44 -5.68
C VAL A 145 -16.25 14.31 -5.63
N THR A 146 -16.21 15.33 -6.48
CA THR A 146 -15.10 16.29 -6.55
C THR A 146 -15.37 17.59 -5.80
N SER A 147 -16.64 17.87 -5.48
CA SER A 147 -17.00 19.01 -4.64
C SER A 147 -16.51 18.80 -3.22
N ASP A 148 -15.79 19.77 -2.66
CA ASP A 148 -15.34 19.78 -1.25
C ASP A 148 -14.34 18.66 -0.90
N ARG A 149 -13.46 18.24 -1.82
CA ARG A 149 -12.39 17.29 -1.52
C ARG A 149 -11.56 17.79 -0.33
N MET A 150 -11.40 16.92 0.67
CA MET A 150 -10.63 17.23 1.86
C MET A 150 -9.18 16.82 1.65
N GLU A 151 -8.26 17.70 2.05
CA GLU A 151 -6.83 17.45 2.07
C GLU A 151 -6.29 17.83 3.45
N LEU A 152 -5.66 16.88 4.13
CA LEU A 152 -5.03 17.07 5.43
C LEU A 152 -3.57 16.65 5.31
N VAL A 153 -2.68 17.64 5.32
CA VAL A 153 -1.23 17.46 5.23
C VAL A 153 -0.59 18.03 6.49
N GLY A 154 0.38 17.31 7.05
CA GLY A 154 1.14 17.79 8.20
C GLY A 154 2.44 17.01 8.40
N CYS A 155 3.33 17.56 9.21
CA CYS A 155 4.56 16.91 9.64
C CYS A 155 4.78 17.10 11.14
N SER A 156 5.57 16.23 11.75
CA SER A 156 5.98 16.31 13.15
C SER A 156 7.13 17.29 13.37
N ASP A 157 7.16 17.96 14.52
CA ASP A 157 8.21 18.95 14.88
C ASP A 157 9.45 18.37 15.59
N TYR A 158 9.61 17.04 15.63
CA TYR A 158 10.72 16.37 16.35
C TYR A 158 12.05 16.32 15.57
N GLU A 159 12.15 17.04 14.45
CA GLU A 159 13.33 17.07 13.57
C GLU A 159 14.60 17.46 14.34
N GLN A 160 14.50 18.40 15.28
CA GLN A 160 15.65 18.88 16.08
C GLN A 160 16.20 17.84 17.08
N GLN A 161 15.40 16.85 17.47
CA GLN A 161 15.78 15.83 18.47
C GLN A 161 16.22 14.53 17.81
N VAL A 162 15.54 14.12 16.74
CA VAL A 162 15.69 12.80 16.11
C VAL A 162 16.36 12.90 14.72
N GLY A 163 16.56 14.10 14.17
CA GLY A 163 17.15 14.29 12.84
C GLY A 163 16.31 13.69 11.72
N SER A 164 15.00 13.59 11.93
CA SER A 164 14.01 13.12 10.96
C SER A 164 12.64 13.70 11.29
N LYS A 165 11.78 13.86 10.29
CA LYS A 165 10.40 14.34 10.41
C LYS A 165 9.42 13.35 9.83
N LEU A 166 8.35 13.06 10.57
CA LEU A 166 7.26 12.21 10.14
C LEU A 166 6.18 13.08 9.50
N CYS A 167 5.90 12.84 8.21
CA CYS A 167 4.88 13.57 7.45
C CYS A 167 3.72 12.65 7.07
N TRP A 168 2.51 13.20 7.09
CA TRP A 168 1.29 12.53 6.66
C TRP A 168 0.56 13.38 5.62
N ASN A 169 -0.10 12.70 4.69
CA ASN A 169 -1.00 13.29 3.70
C ASN A 169 -2.25 12.42 3.59
N LEU A 170 -3.42 12.99 3.86
CA LEU A 170 -4.71 12.33 3.71
C LEU A 170 -5.57 13.15 2.74
N GLN A 171 -6.01 12.52 1.66
CA GLN A 171 -6.90 13.09 0.66
C GLN A 171 -8.11 12.17 0.47
N TYR A 172 -9.32 12.71 0.58
CA TYR A 172 -10.54 11.94 0.34
C TYR A 172 -11.70 12.84 -0.16
N PRO A 173 -12.64 12.27 -0.94
CA PRO A 173 -13.83 12.99 -1.38
C PRO A 173 -14.81 13.19 -0.21
N ASN A 174 -15.12 14.44 0.13
CA ASN A 174 -16.11 14.75 1.16
C ASN A 174 -17.52 14.74 0.56
N ALA A 175 -18.27 13.69 0.87
CA ALA A 175 -19.64 13.53 0.42
C ALA A 175 -20.70 14.15 1.36
N SER A 176 -20.32 14.82 2.46
CA SER A 176 -21.29 15.33 3.44
C SER A 176 -22.33 16.31 2.88
N ARG A 177 -22.01 17.00 1.78
CA ARG A 177 -22.92 17.92 1.08
C ARG A 177 -23.51 17.34 -0.21
N ALA A 178 -23.22 16.07 -0.51
CA ALA A 178 -23.69 15.35 -1.69
C ALA A 178 -24.62 14.19 -1.28
N PRO A 179 -25.89 14.46 -0.94
CA PRO A 179 -26.81 13.45 -0.40
C PRO A 179 -27.16 12.33 -1.38
N GLN A 180 -26.93 12.54 -2.69
CA GLN A 180 -27.14 11.54 -3.74
C GLN A 180 -25.86 10.72 -4.05
N SER A 181 -24.77 10.96 -3.33
CA SER A 181 -23.54 10.20 -3.53
C SER A 181 -23.59 8.85 -2.80
N PRO A 182 -22.90 7.81 -3.33
CA PRO A 182 -22.72 6.55 -2.62
C PRO A 182 -22.01 6.74 -1.27
N PHE A 183 -22.01 5.71 -0.41
CA PHE A 183 -21.18 5.74 0.80
C PHE A 183 -19.70 5.50 0.47
N TYR A 184 -18.80 6.07 1.27
CA TYR A 184 -17.37 5.76 1.22
C TYR A 184 -17.17 4.24 1.36
N PRO A 185 -16.29 3.58 0.58
CA PRO A 185 -15.28 4.16 -0.34
C PRO A 185 -15.75 4.36 -1.79
N LEU A 186 -17.03 4.20 -2.11
CA LEU A 186 -17.56 4.37 -3.47
C LEU A 186 -17.79 5.84 -3.86
N THR A 187 -17.51 6.77 -2.95
CA THR A 187 -17.61 8.22 -3.19
C THR A 187 -16.54 8.76 -4.15
N GLY A 188 -15.46 8.02 -4.37
CA GLY A 188 -14.36 8.40 -5.27
C GLY A 188 -12.98 8.03 -4.72
N PRO A 189 -11.89 8.33 -5.46
CA PRO A 189 -10.54 7.94 -5.09
C PRO A 189 -10.05 8.66 -3.84
N SER A 190 -9.48 7.90 -2.90
CA SER A 190 -8.84 8.40 -1.69
C SER A 190 -7.37 7.98 -1.62
N GLN A 191 -6.57 8.78 -0.92
CA GLN A 191 -5.15 8.53 -0.71
C GLN A 191 -4.77 8.86 0.74
N PHE A 192 -3.97 8.00 1.34
CA PHE A 192 -3.31 8.24 2.60
C PHE A 192 -1.83 7.89 2.47
N GLN A 193 -0.94 8.78 2.87
CA GLN A 193 0.50 8.55 2.88
C GLN A 193 1.06 8.92 4.25
N LEU A 194 1.98 8.08 4.74
CA LEU A 194 2.79 8.28 5.91
C LEU A 194 4.24 8.05 5.53
N VAL A 195 5.05 9.10 5.65
CA VAL A 195 6.42 9.16 5.13
C VAL A 195 7.33 9.69 6.22
N LEU A 196 8.47 9.04 6.42
CA LEU A 196 9.57 9.58 7.22
C LEU A 196 10.58 10.24 6.29
N HIS A 197 10.83 11.52 6.51
CA HIS A 197 11.88 12.28 5.87
C HIS A 197 13.07 12.44 6.82
N LYS A 198 14.28 12.33 6.27
CA LYS A 198 15.51 12.65 6.98
C LYS A 198 15.76 14.16 6.98
#